data_AF-A0A2V3JMR9-F1
#
_entry.id   AF-A0A2V3JMR9-F1
#
_cell.length_a   1.000
_cell.length_b   1.000
_cell.length_c   1.000
_cell.angle_alpha   90.00
_cell.angle_beta   90.00
_cell.angle_gamma   90.00
#
_symmetry.space_group_name_H-M   'P 1'
#
loop_
_entity.id
_entity.type
_entity.pdbx_description
1 polymer ?
#
loop_
_entity_poly.entity_id
_entity_poly.type
_entity_poly.pdbx_seq_one_letter_code
_entity_poly.pdbx_strand_id
1 'polypeptide(L)'
;MAILNCTLLNFAHVGILYPIFEKYSNDFEYTTNGIFRRIVSPDCPKCGHRMNHNGYNEHCKKGLGSVKIGRYLCPICKEPLEESRSCWEQLKTDFFSVLENIYQRLWIQNVSYDGISAVMELIFPRGRDTIHNDFTDSVESAYIPPIEDIQIIHYDEQHPKMGITRKFSPDITGRCYR
;
A
#
# COMPACT_ATOMS: atom_id res chain seq x y z
N MET A 1 22.16 0.39 -6.26
CA MET A 1 21.73 0.71 -7.61
C MET A 1 21.61 -0.56 -8.46
N ALA A 2 20.42 -1.14 -8.49
CA ALA A 2 20.13 -2.26 -9.38
C ALA A 2 20.40 -1.89 -10.85
N ILE A 3 20.87 -2.86 -11.63
CA ILE A 3 21.19 -2.67 -13.04
C ILE A 3 19.90 -2.75 -13.85
N LEU A 4 19.57 -1.67 -14.57
CA LEU A 4 18.45 -1.62 -15.49
C LEU A 4 18.93 -1.94 -16.91
N ASN A 5 18.56 -3.10 -17.43
CA ASN A 5 18.87 -3.47 -18.80
C ASN A 5 17.76 -3.00 -19.73
N CYS A 6 18.06 -1.94 -20.48
CA CYS A 6 17.08 -1.31 -21.35
C CYS A 6 17.17 -1.79 -22.80
N THR A 7 16.01 -1.85 -23.47
CA THR A 7 15.84 -1.96 -24.91
C THR A 7 15.28 -0.64 -25.44
N LEU A 8 15.24 -0.47 -26.77
CA LEU A 8 14.59 0.70 -27.39
C LEU A 8 13.14 0.90 -26.94
N LEU A 9 12.44 -0.18 -26.57
CA LEU A 9 11.04 -0.15 -26.15
C LEU A 9 10.84 0.34 -24.72
N ASN A 10 11.77 0.04 -23.80
CA ASN A 10 11.63 0.41 -22.40
C ASN A 10 12.49 1.65 -22.01
N PHE A 11 13.33 2.14 -22.92
CA PHE A 11 14.19 3.31 -22.69
C PHE A 11 13.40 4.56 -22.31
N ALA A 12 12.24 4.78 -22.94
CA ALA A 12 11.35 5.89 -22.62
C ALA A 12 10.82 5.86 -21.17
N HIS A 13 10.82 4.68 -20.54
CA HIS A 13 10.32 4.49 -19.17
C HIS A 13 11.43 4.51 -18.12
N VAL A 14 12.70 4.70 -18.51
CA VAL A 14 13.85 4.68 -17.59
C VAL A 14 13.70 5.71 -16.47
N GLY A 15 13.21 6.91 -16.78
CA GLY A 15 12.99 7.95 -15.77
C GLY A 15 11.99 7.54 -14.68
N ILE A 16 11.05 6.64 -14.98
CA ILE A 16 10.06 6.11 -14.02
C ILE A 16 10.61 4.86 -13.32
N LEU A 17 11.30 4.00 -14.05
CA LEU A 17 11.85 2.74 -13.52
C LEU A 17 13.02 2.99 -12.57
N TYR A 18 13.83 4.02 -12.82
CA TYR A 18 15.03 4.29 -12.03
C TYR A 18 14.71 4.57 -10.55
N PRO A 19 13.80 5.51 -10.18
CA PRO A 19 13.43 5.74 -8.79
C PRO A 19 12.85 4.50 -8.08
N ILE A 20 12.15 3.64 -8.84
CA ILE A 20 11.57 2.40 -8.31
C ILE A 20 12.67 1.42 -7.89
N PHE A 21 13.69 1.25 -8.74
CA PHE A 21 14.74 0.26 -8.54
C PHE A 21 16.00 0.80 -7.84
N GLU A 22 16.11 2.12 -7.65
CA GLU A 22 17.23 2.78 -6.97
C GLU A 22 17.46 2.23 -5.56
N LYS A 23 16.37 1.89 -4.85
CA LYS A 23 16.39 1.34 -3.49
C LYS A 23 17.04 -0.05 -3.38
N TYR A 24 17.29 -0.74 -4.50
CA TYR A 24 17.85 -2.10 -4.52
C TYR A 24 19.37 -2.12 -4.71
N SER A 25 20.01 -3.17 -4.17
CA SER A 25 21.45 -3.36 -4.31
C SER A 25 21.84 -3.68 -5.76
N ASN A 26 23.13 -3.50 -6.07
CA ASN A 26 23.68 -3.82 -7.40
C ASN A 26 23.70 -5.34 -7.67
N ASP A 27 23.29 -6.15 -6.70
CA ASP A 27 23.18 -7.60 -6.86
C ASP A 27 21.93 -7.99 -7.66
N PHE A 28 21.04 -7.03 -7.94
CA PHE A 28 19.81 -7.22 -8.69
C PHE A 28 19.88 -6.60 -10.09
N GLU A 29 19.20 -7.26 -11.02
CA GLU A 29 18.97 -6.76 -12.36
C GLU A 29 17.47 -6.76 -12.70
N TYR A 30 17.08 -5.74 -13.47
CA TYR A 30 15.83 -5.76 -14.23
C TYR A 30 16.17 -6.04 -15.69
N THR A 31 15.87 -7.25 -16.14
CA THR A 31 16.23 -7.73 -17.49
C THR A 31 15.43 -7.02 -18.59
N THR A 32 15.92 -7.10 -19.83
CA THR A 32 15.23 -6.60 -21.02
C THR A 32 13.84 -7.19 -21.23
N ASN A 33 13.59 -8.39 -20.71
CA ASN A 33 12.29 -9.08 -20.76
C ASN A 33 11.35 -8.70 -19.59
N GLY A 34 11.76 -7.74 -18.76
CA GLY A 34 11.00 -7.23 -17.63
C GLY A 34 11.04 -8.11 -16.38
N ILE A 35 12.02 -9.01 -16.27
CA ILE A 35 12.19 -9.91 -15.11
C ILE A 35 13.09 -9.24 -14.09
N PHE A 36 12.60 -9.12 -12.85
CA PHE A 36 13.37 -8.70 -11.69
C PHE A 36 13.98 -9.93 -11.00
N ARG A 37 15.31 -9.96 -10.85
CA ARG A 37 16.04 -11.09 -10.24
C ARG A 37 17.45 -10.67 -9.79
N ARG A 38 18.16 -11.53 -9.07
CA ARG A 38 19.59 -11.34 -8.77
C ARG A 38 20.46 -11.63 -10.00
N ILE A 39 21.54 -10.90 -10.16
CA ILE A 39 22.57 -11.14 -11.19
C ILE A 39 23.27 -12.46 -10.92
N VAL A 40 23.69 -12.65 -9.66
CA VAL A 40 24.27 -13.91 -9.21
C VAL A 40 23.17 -14.69 -8.50
N SER A 41 22.81 -15.85 -9.06
CA SER A 41 21.82 -16.74 -8.45
C SER A 41 22.13 -17.03 -6.97
N PRO A 42 21.13 -17.24 -6.12
CA PRO A 42 21.35 -17.64 -4.73
C PRO A 42 21.87 -19.09 -4.63
N ASP A 43 22.41 -19.43 -3.46
CA ASP A 43 22.73 -20.81 -3.10
C ASP A 43 21.48 -21.56 -2.64
N CYS A 44 21.39 -22.84 -2.97
CA CYS A 44 20.24 -23.66 -2.62
C CYS A 44 20.15 -23.81 -1.09
N PRO A 45 18.98 -23.54 -0.46
CA PRO A 45 18.84 -23.64 0.98
C PRO A 45 18.98 -25.08 1.52
N LYS A 46 18.85 -26.09 0.65
CA LYS A 46 18.96 -27.51 1.04
C LYS A 46 20.38 -28.07 0.95
N CYS A 47 21.14 -27.74 -0.10
CA CYS A 47 22.45 -28.34 -0.35
C CYS A 47 23.60 -27.33 -0.50
N GLY A 48 23.34 -26.03 -0.41
CA GLY A 48 24.34 -24.98 -0.55
C GLY A 48 24.88 -24.78 -1.98
N HIS A 49 24.44 -25.57 -2.97
CA HIS A 49 24.91 -25.42 -4.34
C HIS A 49 24.24 -24.24 -5.06
N ARG A 50 25.01 -23.51 -5.86
CA ARG A 50 24.54 -22.37 -6.65
C ARG A 50 23.39 -22.78 -7.58
N MET A 51 22.28 -22.05 -7.54
CA MET A 51 21.10 -22.37 -8.35
C MET A 51 21.23 -21.80 -9.78
N ASN A 52 20.50 -22.38 -10.73
CA ASN A 52 20.41 -21.85 -12.09
C ASN A 52 19.14 -21.02 -12.24
N HIS A 53 19.18 -19.95 -13.04
CA HIS A 53 17.96 -19.25 -13.45
C HIS A 53 17.02 -20.20 -14.19
N ASN A 54 15.74 -20.19 -13.81
CA ASN A 54 14.73 -21.11 -14.33
C ASN A 54 13.42 -20.35 -14.64
N GLY A 55 13.51 -19.32 -15.47
CA GLY A 55 12.36 -18.51 -15.89
C GLY A 55 11.91 -17.52 -14.81
N TYR A 56 10.60 -17.28 -14.76
CA TYR A 56 9.95 -16.32 -13.86
C TYR A 56 8.53 -16.78 -13.50
N ASN A 57 7.95 -16.23 -12.43
CA ASN A 57 6.48 -16.18 -12.30
C ASN A 57 6.01 -14.74 -12.47
N GLU A 58 4.78 -14.60 -12.97
CA GLU A 58 4.14 -13.30 -13.13
C GLU A 58 3.16 -13.06 -11.99
N HIS A 59 3.33 -11.94 -11.29
CA HIS A 59 2.42 -11.49 -10.23
C HIS A 59 1.65 -10.30 -10.75
N CYS A 60 0.32 -10.40 -10.77
CA CYS A 60 -0.55 -9.38 -11.35
C CYS A 60 -1.51 -8.82 -10.29
N LYS A 61 -1.74 -7.50 -10.34
CA LYS A 61 -2.83 -6.84 -9.63
C LYS A 61 -3.70 -6.15 -10.68
N LYS A 62 -4.94 -6.61 -10.79
CA LYS A 62 -5.92 -6.10 -11.76
C LYS A 62 -6.05 -4.57 -11.65
N GLY A 63 -5.99 -3.90 -12.79
CA GLY A 63 -6.09 -2.44 -12.89
C GLY A 63 -4.81 -1.68 -12.55
N LEU A 64 -3.78 -2.34 -11.99
CA LEU A 64 -2.51 -1.70 -11.61
C LEU A 64 -1.37 -2.14 -12.53
N GLY A 65 -1.20 -3.45 -12.72
CA GLY A 65 -0.16 -4.00 -13.58
C GLY A 65 0.33 -5.38 -13.15
N SER A 66 1.38 -5.84 -13.82
CA SER A 66 2.06 -7.09 -13.50
C SER A 66 3.57 -6.93 -13.42
N VAL A 67 4.21 -7.83 -12.67
CA VAL A 67 5.66 -7.92 -12.55
C VAL A 67 6.11 -9.36 -12.74
N LYS A 68 7.25 -9.55 -13.37
CA LYS A 68 7.89 -10.87 -13.53
C LYS A 68 9.00 -11.02 -12.49
N ILE A 69 8.87 -12.01 -11.63
CA ILE A 69 9.83 -12.31 -10.55
C ILE A 69 10.64 -13.54 -10.95
N GLY A 70 11.97 -13.42 -10.90
CA GLY A 70 12.88 -14.47 -11.31
C GLY A 70 12.76 -15.74 -10.48
N ARG A 71 12.91 -16.89 -11.15
CA ARG A 71 12.95 -18.20 -10.52
C ARG A 71 14.31 -18.84 -10.69
N TYR A 72 14.58 -19.76 -9.79
CA TYR A 72 15.79 -20.55 -9.74
C TYR A 72 15.46 -22.02 -9.54
N LEU A 73 16.34 -22.89 -10.03
CA LEU A 73 16.25 -24.34 -9.82
C LEU A 73 17.62 -24.87 -9.41
N CYS A 74 17.66 -25.63 -8.32
CA CYS A 74 18.88 -26.30 -7.91
C CYS A 74 19.21 -27.43 -8.90
N PRO A 75 20.42 -27.49 -9.48
CA PRO A 75 20.77 -28.58 -10.40
C PRO A 75 20.87 -29.94 -9.70
N ILE A 76 21.19 -29.96 -8.40
CA ILE A 76 21.36 -31.17 -7.58
C ILE A 76 20.02 -31.62 -6.98
N CYS A 77 19.43 -30.81 -6.09
CA CYS A 77 18.22 -31.19 -5.36
C CYS A 77 16.92 -31.01 -6.17
N LYS A 78 16.99 -30.34 -7.33
CA LYS A 78 15.81 -29.94 -8.13
C LYS A 78 14.80 -29.06 -7.37
N GLU A 79 15.24 -28.46 -6.25
CA GLU A 79 14.39 -27.56 -5.48
C GLU A 79 14.18 -26.23 -6.24
N PRO A 80 12.93 -25.78 -6.42
CA PRO A 80 12.65 -24.46 -6.96
C PRO A 80 12.78 -23.38 -5.89
N LEU A 81 13.25 -22.20 -6.27
CA LEU A 81 13.23 -20.99 -5.45
C LEU A 81 12.73 -19.83 -6.31
N GLU A 82 11.93 -18.95 -5.74
CA GLU A 82 11.52 -17.69 -6.36
C GLU A 82 12.20 -16.53 -5.62
N GLU A 83 12.61 -15.50 -6.36
CA GLU A 83 13.11 -14.27 -5.74
C GLU A 83 12.02 -13.60 -4.89
N SER A 84 12.44 -12.81 -3.90
CA SER A 84 11.49 -12.04 -3.10
C SER A 84 10.64 -11.11 -3.96
N ARG A 85 9.32 -11.18 -3.79
CA ARG A 85 8.36 -10.22 -4.38
C ARG A 85 8.20 -8.92 -3.58
N SER A 86 9.07 -8.67 -2.61
CA SER A 86 9.02 -7.48 -1.74
C SER A 86 8.92 -6.16 -2.52
N CYS A 87 9.59 -6.05 -3.66
CA CYS A 87 9.48 -4.90 -4.56
C CYS A 87 8.04 -4.64 -5.02
N TRP A 88 7.35 -5.70 -5.43
CA TRP A 88 5.96 -5.59 -5.87
C TRP A 88 5.02 -5.26 -4.73
N GLU A 89 5.23 -5.86 -3.57
CA GLU A 89 4.44 -5.57 -2.38
C GLU A 89 4.62 -4.11 -1.96
N GLN A 90 5.87 -3.61 -1.93
CA GLN A 90 6.15 -2.22 -1.57
C GLN A 90 5.52 -1.23 -2.56
N LEU A 91 5.61 -1.48 -3.87
CA LEU A 91 4.99 -0.62 -4.88
C LEU A 91 3.46 -0.54 -4.71
N LYS A 92 2.82 -1.67 -4.39
CA LYS A 92 1.38 -1.68 -4.08
C LYS A 92 1.10 -0.88 -2.82
N THR A 93 1.86 -1.09 -1.75
CA THR A 93 1.71 -0.34 -0.50
C THR A 93 1.85 1.16 -0.72
N ASP A 94 2.91 1.59 -1.40
CA ASP A 94 3.16 3.00 -1.72
C ASP A 94 1.98 3.58 -2.53
N PHE A 95 1.51 2.87 -3.56
CA PHE A 95 0.37 3.31 -4.36
C PHE A 95 -0.93 3.43 -3.55
N PHE A 96 -1.29 2.40 -2.77
CA PHE A 96 -2.52 2.41 -1.98
C PHE A 96 -2.49 3.45 -0.86
N SER A 97 -1.31 3.71 -0.27
CA SER A 97 -1.16 4.80 0.71
C SER A 97 -1.46 6.17 0.12
N VAL A 98 -1.14 6.41 -1.16
CA VAL A 98 -1.50 7.66 -1.85
C VAL A 98 -3.01 7.74 -2.05
N LEU A 99 -3.66 6.63 -2.41
CA LEU A 99 -5.13 6.61 -2.55
C LEU A 99 -5.83 6.88 -1.21
N GLU A 100 -5.36 6.28 -0.11
CA GLU A 100 -5.87 6.55 1.24
C GLU A 100 -5.76 8.04 1.59
N ASN A 101 -4.63 8.68 1.30
CA ASN A 101 -4.46 10.12 1.49
C ASN A 101 -5.47 10.93 0.65
N ILE A 102 -5.76 10.53 -0.58
CA ILE A 102 -6.77 11.20 -1.41
C ILE A 102 -8.17 11.03 -0.79
N TYR A 103 -8.51 9.83 -0.31
CA TYR A 103 -9.80 9.59 0.35
C TYR A 103 -9.96 10.51 1.57
N GLN A 104 -8.95 10.59 2.43
CA GLN A 104 -8.96 11.47 3.60
C GLN A 104 -9.15 12.93 3.22
N ARG A 105 -8.41 13.41 2.19
CA ARG A 105 -8.51 14.81 1.73
C ARG A 105 -9.90 15.15 1.19
N LEU A 106 -10.50 14.25 0.42
CA LEU A 106 -11.85 14.43 -0.11
C LEU A 106 -12.91 14.37 1.00
N TRP A 107 -12.74 13.46 1.94
CA TRP A 107 -13.63 13.32 3.10
C TRP A 107 -13.63 14.58 3.98
N ILE A 108 -12.45 15.18 4.24
CA ILE A 108 -12.32 16.47 4.96
C ILE A 108 -13.08 17.60 4.24
N GLN A 109 -13.20 17.53 2.92
CA GLN A 109 -13.99 18.48 2.12
C GLN A 109 -15.48 18.11 2.07
N ASN A 110 -15.95 17.21 2.94
CA ASN A 110 -17.32 16.70 3.03
C ASN A 110 -17.83 16.01 1.75
N VAL A 111 -16.93 15.43 0.95
CA VAL A 111 -17.33 14.61 -0.20
C VAL A 111 -17.82 13.25 0.33
N SER A 112 -19.02 12.85 -0.07
CA SER A 112 -19.57 11.54 0.30
C SER A 112 -18.73 10.40 -0.28
N TYR A 113 -18.79 9.20 0.31
CA TYR A 113 -18.09 8.03 -0.24
C TYR A 113 -18.52 7.68 -1.67
N ASP A 114 -19.77 7.93 -2.05
CA ASP A 114 -20.23 7.80 -3.44
C ASP A 114 -19.55 8.83 -4.34
N GLY A 115 -19.41 10.07 -3.87
CA GLY A 115 -18.66 11.11 -4.59
C GLY A 115 -17.18 10.77 -4.75
N ILE A 116 -16.55 10.24 -3.70
CA ILE A 116 -15.15 9.77 -3.76
C ILE A 116 -15.04 8.61 -4.75
N SER A 117 -15.95 7.65 -4.72
CA SER A 117 -16.01 6.54 -5.68
C SER A 117 -16.11 7.04 -7.12
N ALA A 118 -16.96 8.02 -7.38
CA ALA A 118 -17.08 8.64 -8.70
C ALA A 118 -15.79 9.34 -9.16
N VAL A 119 -15.05 10.00 -8.25
CA VAL A 119 -13.73 10.56 -8.57
C VAL A 119 -12.72 9.45 -8.88
N MET A 120 -12.76 8.35 -8.12
CA MET A 120 -11.83 7.23 -8.27
C MET A 120 -12.01 6.46 -9.57
N GLU A 121 -13.19 6.48 -10.19
CA GLU A 121 -13.38 5.94 -11.55
C GLU A 121 -12.42 6.55 -12.58
N LEU A 122 -11.93 7.78 -12.36
CA LEU A 122 -10.97 8.45 -13.26
C LEU A 122 -9.51 8.07 -13.00
N ILE A 123 -9.19 7.55 -11.81
CA ILE A 123 -7.81 7.32 -11.33
C ILE A 123 -7.54 5.82 -11.22
N PHE A 124 -8.30 5.16 -10.35
CA PHE A 124 -8.22 3.73 -10.09
C PHE A 124 -9.60 3.31 -9.53
N PRO A 125 -10.47 2.68 -10.34
CA PRO A 125 -11.84 2.36 -9.94
C PRO A 125 -11.93 1.60 -8.62
N ARG A 126 -12.72 2.14 -7.70
CA ARG A 126 -12.92 1.60 -6.35
C ARG A 126 -14.37 1.80 -5.92
N GLY A 127 -14.98 0.73 -5.44
CA GLY A 127 -16.31 0.78 -4.88
C GLY A 127 -16.35 1.55 -3.57
N ARG A 128 -17.49 2.20 -3.30
CA ARG A 128 -17.80 2.92 -2.06
C ARG A 128 -17.39 2.14 -0.81
N ASP A 129 -17.77 0.88 -0.71
CA ASP A 129 -17.52 0.06 0.49
C ASP A 129 -16.02 -0.21 0.70
N THR A 130 -15.24 -0.33 -0.37
CA THR A 130 -13.78 -0.44 -0.29
C THR A 130 -13.16 0.84 0.23
N ILE A 131 -13.59 1.99 -0.28
CA ILE A 131 -13.11 3.30 0.16
C ILE A 131 -13.43 3.53 1.64
N HIS A 132 -14.65 3.17 2.07
CA HIS A 132 -15.08 3.26 3.46
C HIS A 132 -14.19 2.41 4.39
N ASN A 133 -13.93 1.16 4.03
CA ASN A 133 -13.09 0.26 4.84
C ASN A 133 -11.65 0.77 4.90
N ASP A 134 -11.05 1.11 3.76
CA ASP A 134 -9.67 1.65 3.69
C ASP A 134 -9.54 2.94 4.54
N PHE A 135 -10.55 3.82 4.51
CA PHE A 135 -10.59 5.02 5.35
C PHE A 135 -10.71 4.68 6.84
N THR A 136 -11.60 3.75 7.21
CA THR A 136 -11.81 3.34 8.60
C THR A 136 -10.54 2.75 9.19
N ASP A 137 -9.91 1.81 8.48
CA ASP A 137 -8.64 1.19 8.89
C ASP A 137 -7.53 2.25 9.07
N SER A 138 -7.53 3.28 8.22
CA SER A 138 -6.59 4.39 8.31
C SER A 138 -6.82 5.29 9.54
N VAL A 139 -8.08 5.53 9.92
CA VAL A 139 -8.41 6.29 11.14
C VAL A 139 -8.11 5.47 12.40
N GLU A 140 -8.44 4.18 12.40
CA GLU A 140 -8.18 3.29 13.55
C GLU A 140 -6.69 3.10 13.84
N SER A 141 -5.85 3.15 12.80
CA SER A 141 -4.39 3.07 12.92
C SER A 141 -3.72 4.39 13.30
N ALA A 142 -4.47 5.49 13.40
CA ALA A 142 -3.92 6.78 13.79
C ALA A 142 -3.45 6.74 15.26
N TYR A 143 -2.19 7.12 15.48
CA TYR A 143 -1.64 7.23 16.82
C TYR A 143 -2.34 8.36 17.60
N ILE A 144 -3.02 7.99 18.68
CA ILE A 144 -3.58 8.93 19.65
C ILE A 144 -2.60 8.98 20.82
N PRO A 145 -1.91 10.11 21.08
CA PRO A 145 -1.03 10.23 22.22
C PRO A 145 -1.82 10.00 23.52
N PRO A 146 -1.25 9.29 24.51
CA PRO A 146 -1.91 9.12 25.80
C PRO A 146 -2.04 10.50 26.47
N ILE A 147 -3.27 10.91 26.76
CA ILE A 147 -3.57 12.13 27.50
C ILE A 147 -3.92 11.72 28.93
N GLU A 148 -3.15 12.18 29.90
CA GLU A 148 -3.51 12.12 31.32
C GLU A 148 -4.51 13.25 31.64
N ASP A 149 -5.48 12.99 32.54
CA ASP A 149 -6.54 13.93 32.94
C ASP A 149 -7.54 14.36 31.84
N ILE A 150 -8.13 13.40 31.14
CA ILE A 150 -9.26 13.67 30.23
C ILE A 150 -10.52 13.94 31.06
N GLN A 151 -10.99 15.20 31.06
CA GLN A 151 -12.38 15.51 31.36
C GLN A 151 -13.21 15.27 30.09
N ILE A 152 -14.00 14.19 30.08
CA ILE A 152 -14.95 13.92 29.00
C ILE A 152 -16.09 14.92 29.14
N ILE A 153 -16.08 15.98 28.33
CA ILE A 153 -17.18 16.94 28.24
C ILE A 153 -18.10 16.45 27.12
N HIS A 154 -19.25 15.88 27.49
CA HIS A 154 -20.30 15.53 26.54
C HIS A 154 -21.04 16.82 26.11
N TYR A 155 -20.72 17.33 24.93
CA TYR A 155 -21.50 18.39 24.28
C TYR A 155 -22.50 17.73 23.31
N ASP A 156 -23.74 17.51 23.77
CA ASP A 156 -24.85 17.10 22.90
C ASP A 156 -25.50 18.36 22.31
N GLU A 157 -25.02 18.81 21.15
CA GLU A 157 -25.70 19.87 20.40
C GLU A 157 -26.98 19.32 19.77
N GLN A 158 -28.04 19.20 20.58
CA GLN A 158 -29.38 19.07 20.05
C GLN A 158 -29.79 20.40 19.41
N HIS A 159 -29.72 20.50 18.08
CA HIS A 159 -30.34 21.62 17.38
C HIS A 159 -31.85 21.62 17.67
N PRO A 160 -32.40 22.66 18.34
CA PRO A 160 -33.82 22.72 18.60
C PRO A 160 -34.56 22.81 17.26
N LYS A 161 -35.49 21.89 17.03
CA LYS A 161 -36.50 22.07 15.98
C LYS A 161 -37.24 23.38 16.28
N MET A 162 -37.42 24.19 15.24
CA MET A 162 -37.97 25.55 15.31
C MET A 162 -39.20 25.62 16.22
N GLY A 163 -39.11 26.38 17.33
CA GLY A 163 -40.23 26.63 18.24
C GLY A 163 -40.16 25.99 19.64
N ILE A 164 -39.11 25.24 19.99
CA ILE A 164 -38.98 24.65 21.35
C ILE A 164 -37.74 25.21 22.06
N THR A 165 -37.95 26.00 23.11
CA THR A 165 -36.90 26.42 24.07
C THR A 165 -36.75 25.37 25.18
N ARG A 166 -35.60 24.72 25.27
CA ARG A 166 -35.16 24.01 26.48
C ARG A 166 -33.91 24.69 27.05
N LYS A 167 -33.85 24.80 28.39
CA LYS A 167 -32.70 25.37 29.11
C LYS A 167 -31.59 24.31 29.18
N PHE A 168 -30.38 24.70 28.82
CA PHE A 168 -29.19 23.88 28.92
C PHE A 168 -28.71 23.83 30.37
N SER A 169 -28.48 22.62 30.88
CA SER A 169 -27.73 22.39 32.11
C SER A 169 -26.57 21.46 31.77
N PRO A 170 -25.30 21.88 31.93
CA PRO A 170 -24.17 20.99 31.72
C PRO A 170 -24.15 19.94 32.83
N ASP A 171 -24.23 18.67 32.45
CA ASP A 171 -24.11 17.54 33.39
C ASP A 171 -22.63 17.15 33.45
N ILE A 172 -21.97 17.45 34.57
CA ILE A 172 -20.58 17.05 34.82
C ILE A 172 -20.63 15.74 35.60
N THR A 173 -20.62 14.61 34.89
CA THR A 173 -20.48 13.29 35.53
C THR A 173 -19.01 12.86 35.48
N GLY A 174 -18.38 12.87 36.65
CA GLY A 174 -16.96 12.53 36.82
C GLY A 174 -16.72 11.15 37.44
N ARG A 175 -15.62 10.55 36.95
CA ARG A 175 -14.79 9.44 37.48
C ARG A 175 -15.22 8.00 37.15
N CYS A 176 -14.52 7.42 36.18
CA CYS A 176 -14.20 5.99 36.20
C CYS A 176 -12.82 5.82 36.87
N TYR A 177 -12.78 5.14 38.02
CA TYR A 177 -11.54 4.55 38.52
C TYR A 177 -11.32 3.20 37.81
N ARG A 178 -10.06 3.00 37.41
CA ARG A 178 -9.41 1.82 36.79
C ARG A 178 -10.20 0.52 36.71
#